data_AF-A0A0M5IG77-F1
#
_entry.id   AF-A0A0M5IG77-F1
#
_cell.length_a   1.000
_cell.length_b   1.000
_cell.length_c   1.000
_cell.angle_alpha   90.00
_cell.angle_beta   90.00
_cell.angle_gamma   90.00
#
_symmetry.space_group_name_H-M   'P 1'
#
loop_
_entity.id
_entity.type
_entity.pdbx_description
1 polymer ?
#
loop_
_entity_poly.entity_id
_entity_poly.type
_entity_poly.pdbx_seq_one_letter_code
_entity_poly.pdbx_strand_id
1 'polypeptide(L)'
;MPSRLEEPNLSVTVLDYAECVIKLGAQLLSGLGSVSNGSGHGAGYWVATTPLAVPVGPFTDNSEVHLLGTFDCLVNKAREAERNFAEGLGAFTFNVRHCSAFRKDEDGNVGYGQGIVIDDDGPPLFIDIESELVFDALRTDVERPLRDRIRVSSQIVGLLCNEVRFFRGDHRVLREHVGFLSSLVSQASVDEAAESDQ
;
A
#
# COMPACT_ATOMS: atom_id res chain seq x y z
N MET A 1 11.48 -37.91 17.61
CA MET A 1 12.27 -36.66 17.52
C MET A 1 11.88 -36.01 16.21
N PRO A 2 10.92 -35.06 16.18
CA PRO A 2 10.66 -34.34 14.94
C PRO A 2 11.81 -33.37 14.70
N SER A 3 12.37 -33.48 13.51
CA SER A 3 13.43 -32.64 12.96
C SER A 3 13.06 -31.18 13.16
N ARG A 4 13.98 -30.41 13.76
CA ARG A 4 13.94 -28.95 13.81
C ARG A 4 13.97 -28.49 12.35
N LEU A 5 12.80 -28.19 11.79
CA LEU A 5 12.69 -27.49 10.52
C LEU A 5 13.41 -26.16 10.74
N GLU A 6 14.57 -26.01 10.10
CA GLU A 6 15.25 -24.72 10.02
C GLU A 6 14.23 -23.74 9.45
N GLU A 7 13.92 -22.70 10.24
CA GLU A 7 13.04 -21.63 9.81
C GLU A 7 13.60 -21.09 8.49
N PRO A 8 12.78 -21.02 7.42
CA PRO A 8 13.26 -20.48 6.15
C PRO A 8 13.76 -19.07 6.40
N ASN A 9 14.91 -18.77 5.80
CA ASN A 9 15.68 -17.53 5.93
C ASN A 9 14.80 -16.32 5.56
N LEU A 10 14.02 -15.82 6.53
CA LEU A 10 12.94 -14.85 6.38
C LEU A 10 13.42 -13.40 6.27
N SER A 11 14.71 -13.17 6.05
CA SER A 11 15.26 -11.82 5.85
C SER A 11 15.15 -11.39 4.40
N VAL A 12 13.92 -11.33 3.88
CA VAL A 12 13.65 -10.30 2.87
C VAL A 12 13.68 -9.00 3.65
N THR A 13 14.65 -8.16 3.32
CA THR A 13 14.75 -6.87 3.97
C THR A 13 13.53 -6.06 3.54
N VAL A 14 13.02 -5.21 4.43
CA VAL A 14 11.94 -4.26 4.07
C VAL A 14 12.31 -3.45 2.83
N LEU A 15 13.61 -3.27 2.62
CA LEU A 15 14.20 -2.62 1.45
C LEU A 15 13.99 -3.42 0.17
N ASP A 16 14.18 -4.75 0.16
CA ASP A 16 13.93 -5.59 -1.03
C ASP A 16 12.48 -5.48 -1.52
N TYR A 17 11.53 -5.51 -0.59
CA TYR A 17 10.11 -5.33 -0.89
C TYR A 17 9.83 -3.92 -1.41
N ALA A 18 10.34 -2.89 -0.72
CA ALA A 18 10.17 -1.50 -1.12
C ALA A 18 10.76 -1.20 -2.51
N GLU A 19 11.95 -1.74 -2.82
CA GLU A 19 12.56 -1.63 -4.14
C GLU A 19 11.72 -2.28 -5.23
N CYS A 20 11.11 -3.44 -4.95
CA CYS A 20 10.21 -4.10 -5.90
C CYS A 20 9.02 -3.20 -6.24
N VAL A 21 8.42 -2.58 -5.21
CA VAL A 21 7.30 -1.66 -5.37
C VAL A 21 7.71 -0.38 -6.09
N ILE A 22 8.88 0.19 -5.80
CA ILE A 22 9.45 1.34 -6.54
C ILE A 22 9.60 0.99 -8.03
N LYS A 23 10.17 -0.19 -8.34
CA LYS A 23 10.35 -0.66 -9.73
C LYS A 23 9.01 -0.80 -10.45
N LEU A 24 7.98 -1.32 -9.79
CA LEU A 24 6.62 -1.40 -10.34
C LEU A 24 6.05 -0.01 -10.65
N GLY A 25 6.15 0.93 -9.71
CA GLY A 25 5.71 2.31 -9.90
C GLY A 25 6.42 2.98 -11.08
N ALA A 26 7.74 2.82 -11.17
CA ALA A 26 8.54 3.35 -12.28
C ALA A 26 8.14 2.76 -13.65
N GLN A 27 7.81 1.46 -13.72
CA GLN A 27 7.32 0.82 -14.95
C GLN A 27 5.99 1.40 -15.41
N LEU A 28 5.06 1.68 -14.50
CA LEU A 28 3.79 2.32 -14.83
C LEU A 28 4.00 3.76 -15.29
N LEU A 29 4.83 4.54 -14.59
CA LEU A 29 5.12 5.93 -14.92
C LEU A 29 5.87 6.12 -16.24
N SER A 30 6.59 5.10 -16.70
CA SER A 30 7.31 5.10 -18.00
C SER A 30 6.45 4.59 -19.16
N GLY A 31 5.20 4.17 -18.91
CA GLY A 31 4.32 3.60 -19.93
C GLY A 31 4.67 2.17 -20.36
N LEU A 32 5.72 1.57 -19.77
CA LEU A 32 6.16 0.20 -20.04
C LEU A 32 5.24 -0.86 -19.38
N GLY A 33 4.27 -0.43 -18.58
CA GLY A 33 3.26 -1.27 -17.93
C GLY A 33 1.95 -1.50 -18.71
N SER A 34 1.85 -1.06 -19.97
CA SER A 34 0.68 -1.37 -20.82
C SER A 34 0.67 -2.84 -21.23
N VAL A 35 0.03 -3.70 -20.43
CA VAL A 35 -0.40 -5.01 -20.91
C VAL A 35 -1.68 -4.79 -21.72
N SER A 36 -1.62 -5.17 -22.99
CA SER A 36 -2.75 -5.25 -23.89
C SER A 36 -3.88 -6.06 -23.25
N ASN A 37 -5.13 -5.64 -23.49
CA ASN A 37 -6.30 -6.52 -23.33
C ASN A 37 -6.23 -7.64 -24.39
N GLY A 38 -5.22 -8.51 -24.29
CA GLY A 38 -5.04 -9.68 -25.12
C GLY A 38 -5.61 -10.87 -24.39
N SER A 39 -6.68 -11.45 -24.93
CA SER A 39 -7.19 -12.77 -24.58
C SER A 39 -6.10 -13.82 -24.87
N GLY A 40 -5.18 -14.03 -23.95
CA GLY A 40 -4.09 -14.99 -24.07
C GLY A 40 -3.93 -15.70 -22.74
N HIS A 41 -4.01 -17.04 -22.77
CA HIS A 41 -3.80 -17.91 -21.62
C HIS A 41 -2.35 -17.83 -21.11
N GLY A 42 -2.06 -16.81 -20.29
CA GLY A 42 -0.79 -16.65 -19.58
C GLY A 42 -1.07 -15.91 -18.28
N ALA A 43 -0.91 -16.60 -17.15
CA ALA A 43 -0.96 -16.10 -15.76
C ALA A 43 -1.69 -14.74 -15.58
N GLY A 44 -2.99 -14.71 -15.90
CA GLY A 44 -3.83 -13.53 -15.72
C GLY A 44 -4.21 -13.39 -14.25
N TYR A 45 -4.02 -12.20 -13.68
CA TYR A 45 -4.59 -11.82 -12.39
C TYR A 45 -6.11 -11.62 -12.56
N TRP A 46 -6.91 -12.21 -11.68
CA TRP A 46 -8.36 -12.02 -11.65
C TRP A 46 -8.69 -10.95 -10.63
N VAL A 47 -9.26 -9.83 -11.07
CA VAL A 47 -9.88 -8.85 -10.16
C VAL A 47 -11.36 -9.20 -10.07
N ALA A 48 -11.77 -9.82 -8.96
CA ALA A 48 -13.18 -10.06 -8.65
C ALA A 48 -13.76 -8.81 -7.95
N THR A 49 -14.33 -7.88 -8.71
CA THR A 49 -15.11 -6.77 -8.14
C THR A 49 -16.52 -7.25 -7.83
N THR A 50 -16.75 -7.69 -6.59
CA THR A 50 -18.12 -7.93 -6.13
C THR A 50 -18.58 -6.65 -5.44
N PRO A 51 -19.56 -5.89 -5.98
CA PRO A 51 -20.08 -4.72 -5.29
C PRO A 51 -20.83 -5.19 -4.05
N LEU A 52 -20.15 -5.13 -2.90
CA LEU A 52 -20.75 -5.41 -1.61
C LEU A 52 -20.97 -4.07 -0.92
N ALA A 53 -22.23 -3.74 -0.64
CA ALA A 53 -22.55 -2.65 0.28
C ALA A 53 -22.13 -3.08 1.68
N VAL A 54 -20.90 -2.75 2.07
CA VAL A 54 -20.41 -3.01 3.42
C VAL A 54 -20.82 -1.83 4.30
N PRO A 55 -21.52 -2.05 5.42
CA PRO A 55 -21.67 -1.02 6.43
C PRO A 55 -20.28 -0.75 7.00
N VAL A 56 -19.64 0.32 6.50
CA VAL A 56 -18.47 0.90 7.14
C VAL A 56 -18.97 1.54 8.44
N GLY A 57 -18.19 1.47 9.53
CA GLY A 57 -18.51 2.19 10.77
C GLY A 57 -18.66 3.70 10.54
N PRO A 58 -18.86 4.53 11.59
CA PRO A 58 -18.82 5.98 11.40
C PRO A 58 -17.51 6.32 10.66
N PHE A 59 -17.65 6.83 9.43
CA PHE A 59 -16.52 7.13 8.58
C PHE A 59 -15.64 8.11 9.34
N THR A 60 -14.44 7.67 9.64
CA THR A 60 -13.43 8.53 10.22
C THR A 60 -13.11 9.56 9.16
N ASP A 61 -13.37 10.85 9.43
CA ASP A 61 -12.96 11.90 8.51
C ASP A 61 -11.44 11.72 8.26
N ASN A 62 -10.95 12.05 7.07
CA ASN A 62 -9.51 12.01 6.70
C ASN A 62 -8.66 13.00 7.53
N SER A 63 -9.10 13.32 8.75
CA SER A 63 -8.30 13.88 9.81
C SER A 63 -7.02 13.08 10.02
N GLU A 64 -5.94 13.82 10.22
CA GLU A 64 -4.59 13.30 10.41
C GLU A 64 -4.52 12.20 11.49
N VAL A 65 -5.25 12.36 12.60
CA VAL A 65 -5.31 11.39 13.70
C VAL A 65 -5.82 10.02 13.25
N HIS A 66 -6.84 9.99 12.38
CA HIS A 66 -7.41 8.74 11.90
C HIS A 66 -6.56 8.11 10.78
N LEU A 67 -5.88 8.94 9.98
CA LEU A 67 -4.90 8.47 9.00
C LEU A 67 -3.72 7.75 9.68
N LEU A 68 -3.19 8.30 10.78
CA LEU A 68 -2.11 7.66 11.52
C LEU A 68 -2.52 6.29 12.11
N GLY A 69 -3.73 6.18 12.65
CA GLY A 69 -4.28 4.89 13.09
C GLY A 69 -4.45 3.90 11.93
N THR A 70 -4.73 4.40 10.73
CA THR A 70 -4.81 3.57 9.52
C THR A 70 -3.43 3.12 9.03
N PHE A 71 -2.40 3.94 9.22
CA PHE A 71 -1.02 3.55 8.91
C PHE A 71 -0.56 2.35 9.75
N ASP A 72 -1.00 2.24 11.01
CA ASP A 72 -0.70 1.05 11.82
C ASP A 72 -1.29 -0.24 11.21
N CYS A 73 -2.50 -0.17 10.67
CA CYS A 73 -3.10 -1.27 9.92
C CYS A 73 -2.26 -1.63 8.67
N LEU A 74 -1.83 -0.62 7.91
CA LEU A 74 -0.97 -0.80 6.74
C LEU A 74 0.38 -1.43 7.09
N VAL A 75 0.97 -1.12 8.26
CA VAL A 75 2.19 -1.79 8.74
C VAL A 75 1.97 -3.28 8.91
N ASN A 76 0.84 -3.69 9.50
CA ASN A 76 0.52 -5.11 9.67
C ASN A 76 0.34 -5.84 8.34
N LYS A 77 -0.37 -5.20 7.38
CA LYS A 77 -0.51 -5.74 6.02
C LYS A 77 0.83 -5.80 5.28
N ALA A 78 1.72 -4.82 5.48
CA ALA A 78 3.07 -4.86 4.92
C ALA A 78 3.88 -6.05 5.45
N ARG A 79 3.79 -6.36 6.75
CA ARG A 79 4.48 -7.52 7.34
C ARG A 79 3.95 -8.85 6.79
N GLU A 80 2.65 -8.93 6.49
CA GLU A 80 2.07 -10.08 5.80
C GLU A 80 2.63 -10.19 4.37
N ALA A 81 2.67 -9.08 3.62
CA ALA A 81 3.21 -9.04 2.27
C ALA A 81 4.72 -9.38 2.23
N GLU A 82 5.52 -8.87 3.17
CA GLU A 82 6.95 -9.18 3.33
C GLU A 82 7.18 -10.68 3.52
N ARG A 83 6.37 -11.32 4.37
CA ARG A 83 6.44 -12.76 4.62
C ARG A 83 6.09 -13.56 3.37
N ASN A 84 5.00 -13.21 2.69
CA ASN A 84 4.59 -13.86 1.46
C ASN A 84 5.66 -13.69 0.36
N PHE A 85 6.30 -12.52 0.31
CA PHE A 85 7.44 -12.24 -0.58
C PHE A 85 8.64 -13.14 -0.25
N ALA A 86 9.00 -13.28 1.02
CA ALA A 86 10.08 -14.15 1.47
C ALA A 86 9.82 -15.63 1.17
N GLU A 87 8.56 -16.07 1.25
CA GLU A 87 8.15 -17.44 0.92
C GLU A 87 8.10 -17.71 -0.59
N GLY A 88 8.40 -16.71 -1.44
CA GLY A 88 8.39 -16.85 -2.90
C GLY A 88 6.99 -17.12 -3.46
N LEU A 89 5.95 -16.78 -2.70
CA LEU A 89 4.57 -16.85 -3.17
C LEU A 89 4.42 -15.77 -4.25
N GLY A 90 4.49 -16.19 -5.52
CA GLY A 90 4.58 -15.31 -6.71
C GLY A 90 3.38 -14.40 -6.98
N ALA A 91 2.53 -14.15 -5.97
CA ALA A 91 1.42 -13.22 -6.01
C ALA A 91 1.38 -12.39 -4.71
N PHE A 92 1.47 -11.07 -4.85
CA PHE A 92 1.27 -10.13 -3.75
C PHE A 92 -0.20 -9.73 -3.74
N THR A 93 -0.99 -10.35 -2.87
CA THR A 93 -2.37 -9.95 -2.67
C THR A 93 -2.41 -8.84 -1.64
N PHE A 94 -2.59 -7.60 -2.11
CA PHE A 94 -3.20 -6.59 -1.27
C PHE A 94 -4.67 -7.02 -1.10
N ASN A 95 -5.05 -7.50 0.10
CA ASN A 95 -6.46 -7.78 0.43
C ASN A 95 -7.21 -6.45 0.59
N VAL A 96 -7.32 -5.71 -0.51
CA VAL A 96 -7.86 -4.36 -0.56
C VAL A 96 -9.05 -4.38 -1.50
N ARG A 97 -10.14 -3.74 -1.08
CA ARG A 97 -11.35 -3.63 -1.88
C ARG A 97 -11.46 -2.21 -2.39
N HIS A 98 -11.41 -2.03 -3.71
CA HIS A 98 -11.79 -0.76 -4.31
C HIS A 98 -13.27 -0.55 -4.08
N CYS A 99 -13.63 0.60 -3.52
CA CYS A 99 -15.00 0.89 -3.16
C CYS A 99 -15.35 2.32 -3.57
N SER A 100 -16.56 2.47 -4.10
CA SER A 100 -17.22 3.78 -4.17
C SER A 100 -18.09 3.91 -2.93
N ALA A 101 -17.87 4.98 -2.17
CA ALA A 101 -18.56 5.26 -0.92
C ALA A 101 -19.41 6.53 -1.06
N PHE A 102 -20.60 6.50 -0.48
CA PHE A 102 -21.40 7.69 -0.24
C PHE A 102 -21.21 8.09 1.23
N ARG A 103 -20.77 9.32 1.46
CA ARG A 103 -20.60 9.91 2.79
C ARG A 103 -21.78 10.80 3.09
N LYS A 104 -22.24 10.85 4.33
CA LYS A 104 -23.13 11.92 4.80
C LYS A 104 -22.34 12.80 5.77
N ASP A 105 -22.33 14.12 5.58
CA ASP A 105 -21.75 15.03 6.55
C ASP A 105 -22.68 15.27 7.76
N GLU A 106 -22.19 16.01 8.76
CA GLU A 106 -22.96 16.32 9.99
C GLU A 106 -24.25 17.10 9.70
N ASP A 107 -24.26 17.91 8.64
CA ASP A 107 -25.40 18.69 8.17
C ASP A 107 -26.40 17.85 7.35
N GLY A 108 -26.03 16.61 7.03
CA GLY A 108 -26.86 15.67 6.32
C GLY A 108 -26.72 15.70 4.80
N ASN A 109 -25.76 16.43 4.24
CA ASN A 109 -25.45 16.41 2.82
C ASN A 109 -24.73 15.12 2.45
N VAL A 110 -25.04 14.57 1.28
CA VAL A 110 -24.39 13.35 0.78
C VAL A 110 -23.23 13.73 -0.15
N GLY A 111 -22.02 13.38 0.25
CA GLY A 111 -20.82 13.36 -0.58
C GLY A 111 -20.63 11.99 -1.24
N TYR A 112 -19.86 11.98 -2.33
CA TYR A 112 -19.43 10.78 -3.02
C TYR A 112 -17.90 10.75 -3.03
N GLY A 113 -17.31 9.59 -2.73
CA GLY A 113 -15.86 9.38 -2.75
C GLY A 113 -15.52 8.01 -3.30
N GLN A 114 -14.37 7.91 -3.96
CA GLN A 114 -13.73 6.64 -4.30
C GLN A 114 -12.54 6.43 -3.38
N GLY A 115 -12.28 5.18 -3.05
CA GLY A 115 -11.18 4.88 -2.15
C GLY A 115 -11.05 3.39 -1.93
N ILE A 116 -10.21 3.08 -0.97
CA ILE A 116 -9.80 1.72 -0.67
C ILE A 116 -10.31 1.37 0.71
N VAL A 117 -10.98 0.22 0.78
CA VAL A 117 -11.31 -0.42 2.05
C VAL A 117 -10.20 -1.40 2.41
N ILE A 118 -9.64 -1.18 3.60
CA ILE A 118 -8.68 -2.08 4.23
C ILE A 118 -9.46 -2.89 5.26
N ASP A 119 -9.49 -4.20 5.05
CA ASP A 119 -10.09 -5.15 5.98
C ASP A 119 -9.08 -5.53 7.06
N ASP A 120 -9.44 -5.31 8.32
CA ASP A 120 -8.69 -5.72 9.50
C ASP A 120 -9.61 -6.46 10.49
N ASP A 121 -9.08 -6.93 11.62
CA ASP A 121 -9.87 -7.56 12.69
C ASP A 121 -10.88 -6.58 13.35
N GLY A 122 -10.88 -5.31 12.93
CA GLY A 122 -11.80 -4.25 13.35
C GLY A 122 -12.73 -3.76 12.24
N PRO A 123 -13.41 -2.61 12.45
CA PRO A 123 -14.21 -1.98 11.41
C PRO A 123 -13.37 -1.70 10.16
N PRO A 124 -13.91 -1.92 8.95
CA PRO A 124 -13.18 -1.62 7.71
C PRO A 124 -12.79 -0.14 7.66
N LEU A 125 -11.55 0.13 7.26
CA LEU A 125 -11.02 1.49 7.13
C LEU A 125 -11.12 1.94 5.69
N PHE A 126 -11.71 3.10 5.45
CA PHE A 126 -11.80 3.72 4.13
C PHE A 126 -10.73 4.81 3.99
N ILE A 127 -9.92 4.75 2.94
CA ILE A 127 -8.94 5.79 2.60
C ILE A 127 -9.17 6.25 1.16
N ASP A 128 -9.28 7.56 0.97
CA ASP A 128 -9.04 8.17 -0.34
C ASP A 128 -7.53 8.32 -0.53
N ILE A 129 -6.92 7.37 -1.24
CA ILE A 129 -5.46 7.28 -1.34
C ILE A 129 -4.85 8.32 -2.29
N GLU A 130 -5.67 9.00 -3.08
CA GLU A 130 -5.24 10.12 -3.93
C GLU A 130 -5.36 11.47 -3.19
N SER A 131 -5.91 11.48 -1.98
CA SER A 131 -6.03 12.69 -1.17
C SER A 131 -4.67 13.23 -0.74
N GLU A 132 -4.46 14.54 -0.94
CA GLU A 132 -3.26 15.25 -0.46
C GLU A 132 -3.03 15.06 1.05
N LEU A 133 -4.11 14.90 1.83
CA LEU A 133 -4.03 14.66 3.27
C LEU A 133 -3.31 13.35 3.63
N VAL A 134 -3.40 12.33 2.78
CA VAL A 134 -2.67 11.06 2.98
C VAL A 134 -1.18 11.28 2.78
N PHE A 135 -0.81 12.07 1.77
CA PHE A 135 0.59 12.39 1.51
C PHE A 135 1.17 13.31 2.59
N ASP A 136 0.41 14.30 3.04
CA ASP A 136 0.82 15.18 4.14
C ASP A 136 1.03 14.39 5.43
N ALA A 137 0.10 13.50 5.80
CA ALA A 137 0.24 12.63 6.97
C ALA A 137 1.49 11.75 6.90
N LEU A 138 1.83 11.18 5.73
CA LEU A 138 3.07 10.42 5.55
C LEU A 138 4.33 11.25 5.80
N ARG A 139 4.30 12.51 5.38
CA ARG A 139 5.45 13.42 5.51
C ARG A 139 5.62 13.91 6.95
N THR A 140 4.51 14.14 7.66
CA THR A 140 4.50 14.64 9.05
C THR A 140 4.71 13.54 10.08
N ASP A 141 4.49 12.27 9.72
CA ASP A 141 4.73 11.10 10.58
C ASP A 141 6.23 10.75 10.74
N VAL A 142 7.01 11.72 11.22
CA VAL A 142 8.46 11.62 11.38
C VAL A 142 8.88 10.84 12.62
N GLU A 143 8.02 10.77 13.63
CA GLU A 143 8.25 10.03 14.87
C GLU A 143 8.11 8.51 14.68
N ARG A 144 7.40 8.07 13.64
CA ARG A 144 7.31 6.65 13.29
C ARG A 144 8.68 6.11 12.88
N PRO A 145 9.07 4.91 13.34
CA PRO A 145 10.32 4.27 12.91
C PRO A 145 10.45 4.22 11.38
N LEU A 146 11.63 4.54 10.86
CA LEU A 146 11.88 4.62 9.42
C LEU A 146 11.43 3.36 8.66
N ARG A 147 11.68 2.18 9.23
CA ARG A 147 11.24 0.89 8.67
C ARG A 147 9.72 0.80 8.51
N ASP A 148 8.96 1.31 9.48
CA ASP A 148 7.50 1.31 9.40
C ASP A 148 6.99 2.40 8.45
N ARG A 149 7.69 3.54 8.33
CA ARG A 149 7.39 4.55 7.29
C ARG A 149 7.58 3.98 5.88
N ILE A 150 8.66 3.21 5.66
CA ILE A 150 8.90 2.50 4.38
C ILE A 150 7.79 1.49 4.10
N ARG A 151 7.34 0.74 5.12
CA ARG A 151 6.22 -0.20 4.98
C ARG A 151 4.93 0.48 4.53
N VAL A 152 4.51 1.51 5.25
CA VAL A 152 3.28 2.25 4.93
C VAL A 152 3.37 2.86 3.54
N SER A 153 4.49 3.51 3.23
CA SER A 153 4.68 4.12 1.91
C SER A 153 4.74 3.07 0.79
N SER A 154 5.27 1.87 1.04
CA SER A 154 5.27 0.76 0.09
C SER A 154 3.86 0.25 -0.17
N GLN A 155 3.02 0.10 0.86
CA GLN A 155 1.62 -0.26 0.67
C GLN A 155 0.88 0.80 -0.16
N ILE A 156 1.05 2.08 0.16
CA ILE A 156 0.38 3.17 -0.55
C ILE A 156 0.82 3.24 -2.02
N VAL A 157 2.12 3.10 -2.31
CA VAL A 157 2.59 3.04 -3.70
C VAL A 157 2.02 1.82 -4.42
N GLY A 158 1.97 0.64 -3.78
CA GLY A 158 1.37 -0.55 -4.36
C GLY A 158 -0.12 -0.36 -4.70
N LEU A 159 -0.85 0.34 -3.84
CA LEU A 159 -2.25 0.71 -4.05
C LEU A 159 -2.42 1.69 -5.20
N LEU A 160 -1.62 2.77 -5.24
CA LEU A 160 -1.62 3.74 -6.34
C LEU A 160 -1.23 3.10 -7.69
N CYS A 161 -0.35 2.09 -7.68
CA CYS A 161 -0.04 1.32 -8.88
C CYS A 161 -1.30 0.61 -9.42
N ASN A 162 -2.15 0.07 -8.54
CA ASN A 162 -3.42 -0.52 -8.95
C ASN A 162 -4.40 0.54 -9.48
N GLU A 163 -4.49 1.71 -8.82
CA GLU A 163 -5.32 2.83 -9.28
C GLU A 163 -4.94 3.27 -10.69
N VAL A 164 -3.65 3.51 -10.93
CA VAL A 164 -3.13 3.89 -12.24
C VAL A 164 -3.38 2.80 -13.29
N ARG A 165 -3.17 1.52 -12.94
CA ARG A 165 -3.29 0.40 -13.88
C ARG A 165 -4.72 0.05 -14.25
N PHE A 166 -5.66 0.12 -13.30
CA PHE A 166 -7.02 -0.42 -13.48
C PHE A 166 -8.13 0.63 -13.41
N PHE A 167 -7.90 1.75 -12.72
CA PHE A 167 -8.95 2.72 -12.37
C PHE A 167 -8.68 4.14 -12.88
N ARG A 168 -7.69 4.32 -13.76
CA ARG A 168 -7.28 5.62 -14.34
C ARG A 168 -6.79 6.63 -13.29
N GLY A 169 -6.13 6.15 -12.24
CA GLY A 169 -5.57 7.00 -11.19
C GLY A 169 -4.55 8.03 -11.70
N ASP A 170 -4.32 9.07 -10.89
CA ASP A 170 -3.43 10.18 -11.24
C ASP A 170 -1.95 9.75 -11.18
N HIS A 171 -1.29 9.76 -12.35
CA HIS A 171 0.13 9.43 -12.46
C HIS A 171 1.03 10.42 -11.72
N ARG A 172 0.57 11.66 -11.49
CA ARG A 172 1.30 12.64 -10.69
C ARG A 172 1.36 12.21 -9.22
N VAL A 173 0.23 11.79 -8.67
CA VAL A 173 0.16 11.26 -7.29
C VAL A 173 1.06 10.04 -7.15
N LEU A 174 0.97 9.07 -8.07
CA LEU A 174 1.88 7.91 -8.05
C LEU A 174 3.36 8.33 -8.09
N ARG A 175 3.72 9.31 -8.93
CA ARG A 175 5.10 9.82 -9.04
C ARG A 175 5.60 10.43 -7.73
N GLU A 176 4.77 11.21 -7.06
CA GLU A 176 5.11 11.84 -5.78
C GLU A 176 5.35 10.80 -4.68
N HIS A 177 4.45 9.81 -4.57
CA HIS A 177 4.60 8.74 -3.58
C HIS A 177 5.79 7.80 -3.88
N VAL A 178 6.07 7.49 -5.15
CA VAL A 178 7.27 6.72 -5.55
C VAL A 178 8.54 7.50 -5.19
N GLY A 179 8.56 8.81 -5.45
CA GLY A 179 9.69 9.66 -5.09
C GLY A 179 9.92 9.70 -3.57
N PHE A 180 8.85 9.83 -2.80
CA PHE A 180 8.91 9.81 -1.33
C PHE A 180 9.43 8.47 -0.78
N LEU A 181 8.86 7.34 -1.24
CA LEU A 181 9.34 6.01 -0.87
C LEU A 181 10.82 5.82 -1.21
N SER A 182 11.25 6.27 -2.39
CA SER A 182 12.65 6.18 -2.82
C SER A 182 13.58 6.97 -1.89
N SER A 183 13.14 8.13 -1.41
CA SER A 183 13.88 8.93 -0.42
C SER A 183 14.02 8.20 0.91
N LEU A 184 12.96 7.55 1.40
CA LEU A 184 13.01 6.79 2.66
C LEU A 184 13.93 5.57 2.55
N VAL A 185 13.86 4.84 1.44
CA VAL A 185 14.77 3.70 1.18
C VAL A 185 16.22 4.16 1.12
N SER A 186 16.49 5.27 0.44
CA SER A 186 17.84 5.85 0.37
C SER A 186 18.35 6.26 1.76
N GLN A 187 17.49 6.82 2.61
CA GLN A 187 17.84 7.13 4.00
C GLN A 187 18.20 5.85 4.78
N ALA A 188 17.38 4.80 4.69
CA ALA A 188 17.64 3.56 5.40
C ALA A 188 18.94 2.87 4.96
N SER A 189 19.26 2.90 3.66
CA SER A 189 20.52 2.35 3.16
C SER A 189 21.75 3.10 3.68
N VAL A 190 21.64 4.40 3.95
CA VAL A 190 22.73 5.20 4.56
C VAL A 190 22.87 4.84 6.05
N ASP A 191 21.76 4.71 6.76
CA ASP A 191 21.75 4.35 8.19
C ASP A 191 22.36 2.95 8.41
N GLU A 192 21.99 1.96 7.58
CA GLU A 192 22.57 0.60 7.63
C GLU A 192 24.09 0.58 7.38
N ALA A 193 24.57 1.39 6.43
CA ALA A 193 26.00 1.49 6.15
C ALA A 193 26.77 2.10 7.33
N ALA A 194 26.22 3.13 7.98
CA ALA A 194 26.83 3.79 9.13
C ALA A 194 26.89 2.89 10.38
N GLU A 195 25.92 1.98 10.56
CA GLU A 195 25.92 0.99 11.64
C GLU A 195 26.92 -0.15 11.39
N SER A 196 27.20 -0.49 10.13
CA SER A 196 28.15 -1.56 9.78
C SER A 196 29.64 -1.18 9.93
N ASP A 197 29.93 0.12 10.07
CA ASP A 197 31.27 0.68 10.25
C ASP A 197 31.68 0.86 11.74
N GLN A 198 30.83 0.44 12.68
CA GLN A 198 31.09 0.48 14.14
C GLN A 198 31.45 -0.90 14.72
#